data_AF-A0A956HXG7-F1
#
_entry.id   AF-A0A956HXG7-F1
#
_cell.length_a   1.000
_cell.length_b   1.000
_cell.length_c   1.000
_cell.angle_alpha   90.00
_cell.angle_beta   90.00
_cell.angle_gamma   90.00
#
_symmetry.space_group_name_H-M   'P 1'
#
loop_
_entity.id
_entity.type
_entity.pdbx_description
1 polymer ?
#
loop_
_entity_poly.entity_id
_entity_poly.type
_entity_poly.pdbx_seq_one_letter_code
_entity_poly.pdbx_strand_id
1 'polypeptide(L)'
;CVQGACREPCIPNGPEACAGGAVCENSALAGCGICSPPRDIGDACETIDDCPTRLCAEDDGRTFCTKECATEADCPDGFTCESAGTVSICVPPAGPAGGDGSGSRGGCGVVGTRPGSSAPLWLVIAGLAYAAGRRRRSDKILPPDRG
;
A
#
# COMPACT_ATOMS: atom_id res chain seq x y z
N CYS A 1 -3.92 6.86 2.59
CA CYS A 1 -3.48 5.49 2.93
C CYS A 1 -2.61 4.96 1.81
N VAL A 2 -1.43 4.42 2.13
CA VAL A 2 -0.56 3.71 1.18
C VAL A 2 -0.53 2.26 1.67
N GLN A 3 -0.88 1.30 0.81
CA GLN A 3 -0.97 -0.13 1.16
C GLN A 3 -1.89 -0.47 2.36
N GLY A 4 -3.00 0.25 2.54
CA GLY A 4 -4.00 -0.08 3.57
C GLY A 4 -3.71 0.44 4.98
N ALA A 5 -2.58 1.11 5.21
CA ALA A 5 -2.31 1.83 6.46
C ALA A 5 -2.63 3.33 6.33
N CYS A 6 -3.32 3.89 7.32
CA CYS A 6 -3.37 5.34 7.53
C CYS A 6 -1.98 5.77 8.03
N ARG A 7 -1.27 6.56 7.22
CA ARG A 7 0.03 7.10 7.62
C ARG A 7 -0.15 8.54 8.10
N GLU A 8 0.47 8.85 9.23
CA GLU A 8 0.49 10.19 9.81
C GLU A 8 1.18 11.14 8.81
N PRO A 9 0.61 12.32 8.53
CA PRO A 9 1.35 13.37 7.82
C PRO A 9 2.54 13.82 8.68
N CYS A 10 3.65 14.14 8.04
CA CYS A 10 4.82 14.73 8.70
C CYS A 10 5.34 15.92 7.90
N ILE A 11 6.09 16.79 8.56
CA ILE A 11 6.78 17.92 7.92
C ILE A 11 8.27 17.60 7.88
N PRO A 12 8.90 17.49 6.70
CA PRO A 12 10.33 17.27 6.62
C PRO A 12 11.08 18.42 7.29
N ASN A 13 11.95 18.11 8.26
CA ASN A 13 12.67 19.07 9.12
C ASN A 13 11.77 19.89 10.07
N GLY A 14 10.51 19.49 10.28
CA GLY A 14 9.60 20.10 11.25
C GLY A 14 9.67 19.45 12.64
N PRO A 15 8.94 20.01 13.63
CA PRO A 15 8.85 19.46 14.98
C PRO A 15 7.99 18.19 15.06
N GLU A 16 7.17 17.92 14.04
CA GLU A 16 6.31 16.75 13.94
C GLU A 16 7.10 15.57 13.37
N ALA A 17 7.95 14.99 14.22
CA ALA A 17 8.60 13.72 13.92
C ALA A 17 7.57 12.59 13.93
N CYS A 18 7.76 11.61 13.04
CA CYS A 18 6.91 10.44 13.02
C CYS A 18 7.05 9.63 14.32
N ALA A 19 5.92 9.18 14.86
CA ALA A 19 5.93 8.33 16.05
C ALA A 19 6.59 6.97 15.76
N GLY A 20 7.26 6.38 16.76
CA GLY A 20 7.81 5.03 16.66
C GLY A 20 9.07 4.88 15.80
N GLY A 21 9.82 5.97 15.57
CA GLY A 21 11.07 5.92 14.79
C GLY A 21 10.87 5.87 13.27
N ALA A 22 9.64 6.13 12.80
CA ALA A 22 9.33 6.25 11.39
C ALA A 22 10.08 7.43 10.72
N VAL A 23 10.34 7.30 9.42
CA VAL A 23 11.06 8.30 8.61
C VAL A 23 10.04 9.09 7.79
N CYS A 24 10.23 10.41 7.73
CA CYS A 24 9.38 11.29 6.93
C CYS A 24 9.84 11.28 5.47
N GLU A 25 9.19 10.50 4.61
CA GLU A 25 9.47 10.50 3.18
C GLU A 25 8.82 11.73 2.53
N ASN A 26 9.61 12.51 1.81
CA ASN A 26 9.13 13.69 1.09
C ASN A 26 8.10 13.27 0.04
N SER A 27 6.88 13.80 0.15
CA SER A 27 5.88 13.61 -0.89
C SER A 27 6.04 14.68 -1.98
N ALA A 28 5.46 14.44 -3.16
CA ALA A 28 5.51 15.37 -4.29
C ALA A 28 4.85 16.75 -4.02
N LEU A 29 4.19 16.93 -2.88
CA LEU A 29 3.63 18.19 -2.42
C LEU A 29 4.66 18.88 -1.51
N ALA A 30 5.16 20.03 -1.94
CA ALA A 30 6.14 20.82 -1.21
C ALA A 30 5.71 21.08 0.25
N GLY A 31 6.49 20.57 1.20
CA GLY A 31 6.29 20.79 2.63
C GLY A 31 5.47 19.73 3.38
N CYS A 32 4.96 18.71 2.69
CA CYS A 32 4.27 17.59 3.33
C CYS A 32 4.98 16.27 2.99
N GLY A 33 5.29 15.49 4.01
CA GLY A 33 5.77 14.13 3.90
C GLY A 33 4.78 13.12 4.49
N ILE A 34 5.07 11.85 4.29
CA ILE A 34 4.33 10.74 4.85
C ILE A 34 5.26 9.93 5.75
N CYS A 35 4.80 9.59 6.95
CA CYS A 35 5.54 8.72 7.84
C CYS A 35 5.60 7.29 7.29
N SER A 36 6.80 6.85 6.94
CA SER A 36 7.12 5.48 6.58
C SER A 36 7.68 4.74 7.78
N PRO A 37 7.27 3.48 8.03
CA PRO A 37 7.91 2.67 9.07
C PRO A 37 9.43 2.64 8.84
N PRO A 38 10.24 2.58 9.91
CA PRO A 38 11.68 2.43 9.76
C PRO A 38 11.96 1.17 8.95
N ARG A 39 12.92 1.27 8.02
CA ARG A 39 13.36 0.11 7.24
C ARG A 39 14.11 -0.84 8.15
N ASP A 40 13.91 -2.14 7.97
CA ASP A 40 14.65 -3.18 8.66
C ASP A 40 15.82 -3.69 7.81
N ILE A 41 16.69 -4.49 8.42
CA ILE A 41 17.76 -5.17 7.69
C ILE A 41 17.15 -6.08 6.62
N GLY A 42 17.60 -5.93 5.37
CA GLY A 42 17.09 -6.61 4.18
C GLY A 42 16.08 -5.81 3.36
N ASP A 43 15.53 -4.71 3.89
CA ASP A 43 14.64 -3.83 3.12
C ASP A 43 15.41 -3.06 2.05
N ALA A 44 14.76 -2.78 0.93
CA ALA A 44 15.37 -1.98 -0.14
C ALA A 44 15.73 -0.56 0.36
N CYS A 45 16.80 0.02 -0.15
CA CYS A 45 17.21 1.40 0.17
C CYS A 45 17.69 2.13 -1.09
N GLU A 46 17.54 3.45 -1.12
CA GLU A 46 18.11 4.29 -2.19
C GLU A 46 19.36 5.02 -1.68
N THR A 47 19.35 5.40 -0.41
CA THR A 47 20.41 6.16 0.25
C THR A 47 20.78 5.52 1.58
N ILE A 48 21.99 5.84 2.08
CA ILE A 48 22.45 5.35 3.38
C ILE A 48 21.53 5.83 4.53
N ASP A 49 20.90 6.99 4.41
CA ASP A 49 20.03 7.53 5.47
C ASP A 49 18.67 6.82 5.56
N ASP A 50 18.32 5.98 4.57
CA ASP A 50 17.11 5.16 4.60
C ASP A 50 17.24 3.99 5.59
N CYS A 51 18.48 3.61 5.91
CA CYS A 51 18.78 2.46 6.76
C CYS A 51 19.07 2.90 8.20
N PRO A 52 18.53 2.20 9.22
CA PRO A 52 18.77 2.54 10.62
C PRO A 52 20.25 2.42 11.01
N THR A 53 20.99 1.56 10.30
CA THR A 53 22.43 1.32 10.46
C THR A 53 23.30 2.25 9.64
N ARG A 54 22.70 3.09 8.79
CA ARG A 54 23.37 3.92 7.79
C ARG A 54 24.23 3.16 6.77
N LEU A 55 23.83 1.92 6.50
CA LEU A 55 24.50 1.02 5.57
C LEU A 55 23.49 0.51 4.53
N CYS A 56 23.64 1.02 3.30
CA CYS A 56 22.91 0.58 2.12
C CYS A 56 23.91 -0.15 1.22
N ALA A 57 23.80 -1.48 1.12
CA ALA A 57 24.68 -2.31 0.29
C ALA A 57 23.98 -2.70 -1.01
N GLU A 58 24.77 -2.93 -2.06
CA GLU A 58 24.28 -3.42 -3.34
C GLU A 58 24.80 -4.84 -3.59
N ASP A 59 23.89 -5.77 -3.86
CA ASP A 59 24.19 -7.15 -4.27
C ASP A 59 23.34 -7.51 -5.50
N ASP A 60 24.01 -8.00 -6.54
CA ASP A 60 23.38 -8.41 -7.81
C ASP A 60 22.43 -7.34 -8.40
N GLY A 61 22.83 -6.06 -8.31
CA GLY A 61 22.05 -4.91 -8.80
C GLY A 61 20.83 -4.55 -7.95
N ARG A 62 20.74 -5.07 -6.73
CA ARG A 62 19.68 -4.75 -5.76
C ARG A 62 20.30 -4.07 -4.55
N THR A 63 19.72 -2.95 -4.13
CA THR A 63 20.15 -2.22 -2.94
C THR A 63 19.30 -2.61 -1.74
N PHE A 64 19.93 -2.86 -0.59
CA PHE A 64 19.25 -3.24 0.65
C PHE A 64 19.98 -2.76 1.90
N CYS A 65 19.23 -2.53 2.96
CA CYS A 65 19.76 -2.16 4.26
C CYS A 65 20.49 -3.34 4.88
N THR A 66 21.74 -3.13 5.27
CA THR A 66 22.56 -4.17 5.91
C THR A 66 23.22 -3.64 7.17
N LYS A 67 23.96 -4.50 7.86
CA LYS A 67 24.81 -4.13 9.00
C LYS A 67 26.12 -4.88 8.92
N GLU A 68 27.14 -4.30 9.52
CA GLU A 68 28.42 -4.97 9.71
C GLU A 68 28.26 -6.17 10.66
N CYS A 69 28.95 -7.26 10.34
CA CYS A 69 28.97 -8.48 11.13
C CYS A 69 30.41 -8.97 11.27
N ALA A 70 30.72 -9.63 12.39
CA ALA A 70 31.96 -10.38 12.54
C ALA A 70 31.73 -11.89 12.36
N THR A 71 30.52 -12.34 12.70
CA THR A 71 30.09 -13.74 12.65
C THR A 71 28.63 -13.85 12.17
N GLU A 72 28.21 -15.03 11.73
CA GLU A 72 26.80 -15.28 11.32
C GLU A 72 25.80 -15.01 12.46
N ALA A 73 26.21 -15.19 13.72
CA ALA A 73 25.36 -14.93 14.89
C ALA A 73 25.04 -13.45 15.09
N ASP A 74 25.83 -12.54 14.47
CA ASP A 74 25.52 -11.12 14.49
C ASP A 74 24.34 -10.82 13.56
N CYS A 75 24.11 -11.62 12.52
CA CYS A 75 23.06 -11.38 11.55
C CYS A 75 21.67 -11.87 12.02
N PRO A 76 20.59 -11.18 11.64
CA PRO A 76 19.24 -11.66 11.93
C PRO A 76 18.95 -12.99 11.21
N ASP A 77 17.94 -13.72 11.69
CA ASP A 77 17.60 -15.04 11.17
C ASP A 77 17.42 -15.03 9.63
N GLY A 78 18.10 -15.95 8.96
CA GLY A 78 18.04 -16.10 7.50
C GLY A 78 19.09 -15.29 6.73
N PHE A 79 19.85 -14.42 7.37
CA PHE A 79 20.94 -13.67 6.74
C PHE A 79 22.29 -14.35 6.95
N THR A 80 23.19 -14.20 5.98
CA THR A 80 24.54 -14.74 6.02
C THR A 80 25.55 -13.61 6.15
N CYS A 81 26.56 -13.77 7.00
CA CYS A 81 27.65 -12.79 7.11
C CYS A 81 28.65 -13.01 5.96
N GLU A 82 28.64 -12.13 4.97
CA GLU A 82 29.48 -12.23 3.79
C GLU A 82 30.48 -11.06 3.70
N SER A 83 31.69 -11.34 3.23
CA SER A 83 32.77 -10.34 3.15
C SER A 83 32.59 -9.43 1.93
N ALA A 84 32.28 -8.16 2.17
CA ALA A 84 32.18 -7.11 1.17
C ALA A 84 33.42 -6.20 1.22
N GLY A 85 34.54 -6.69 0.67
CA GLY A 85 35.81 -5.96 0.67
C GLY A 85 36.53 -6.08 2.01
N THR A 86 36.64 -4.97 2.76
CA THR A 86 37.37 -4.92 4.06
C THR A 86 36.48 -5.16 5.27
N VAL A 87 35.16 -5.18 5.09
CA VAL A 87 34.17 -5.42 6.14
C VAL A 87 33.30 -6.61 5.74
N SER A 88 32.71 -7.29 6.73
CA SER A 88 31.67 -8.30 6.46
C SER A 88 30.30 -7.72 6.79
N ILE A 89 29.32 -8.02 5.95
CA ILE A 89 27.97 -7.48 6.01
C ILE A 89 26.93 -8.61 5.99
N CYS A 90 25.77 -8.36 6.58
CA CYS A 90 24.66 -9.31 6.54
C CYS A 90 23.95 -9.26 5.19
N VAL A 91 24.12 -10.32 4.39
CA VAL A 91 23.48 -10.45 3.07
C VAL A 91 22.22 -11.32 3.21
N PRO A 92 21.05 -10.86 2.73
CA PRO A 92 19.85 -11.69 2.70
C PRO A 92 20.06 -12.88 1.75
N PRO A 93 19.37 -14.00 1.96
CA PRO A 93 19.47 -15.13 1.06
C PRO A 93 18.97 -14.71 -0.33
N ALA A 94 19.53 -15.26 -1.40
CA ALA A 94 19.15 -14.96 -2.78
C ALA A 94 17.65 -15.21 -3.02
N GLY A 95 16.86 -14.18 -2.78
CA GLY A 95 15.40 -14.12 -2.84
C GLY A 95 14.99 -12.66 -3.00
N PRO A 96 13.75 -12.38 -3.44
CA PRO A 96 13.33 -11.02 -3.77
C PRO A 96 13.59 -10.08 -2.58
N ALA A 97 14.39 -9.03 -2.81
CA ALA A 97 14.64 -7.94 -1.88
C ALA A 97 13.36 -7.11 -1.79
N GLY A 98 12.44 -7.59 -0.97
CA GLY A 98 11.15 -6.98 -0.75
C GLY A 98 10.63 -7.59 0.52
N GLY A 99 10.62 -6.80 1.58
CA GLY A 99 10.05 -7.15 2.87
C GLY A 99 8.59 -7.58 2.71
N ASP A 100 8.39 -8.84 2.38
CA ASP A 100 7.18 -9.56 2.74
C ASP A 100 7.34 -9.88 4.22
N GLY A 101 7.13 -8.86 5.06
CA GLY A 101 6.78 -9.04 6.45
C GLY A 101 5.54 -9.92 6.52
N SER A 102 5.75 -11.23 6.43
CA SER A 102 4.76 -12.30 6.52
C SER A 102 4.37 -12.48 7.97
N GLY A 103 3.97 -11.38 8.60
CA GLY A 103 3.30 -11.33 9.88
C GLY A 103 1.82 -11.08 9.62
N SER A 104 1.03 -12.15 9.68
CA SER A 104 -0.44 -12.12 9.84
C SER A 104 -1.30 -11.69 8.65
N ARG A 105 -1.81 -12.73 7.98
CA ARG A 105 -3.18 -12.89 7.46
C ARG A 105 -4.19 -11.86 8.02
N GLY A 106 -4.29 -10.71 7.35
CA GLY A 106 -5.28 -9.67 7.63
C GLY A 106 -5.95 -9.20 6.35
N GLY A 107 -6.41 -10.15 5.53
CA GLY A 107 -7.17 -9.85 4.33
C GLY A 107 -8.50 -9.19 4.69
N CYS A 108 -8.55 -7.86 4.65
CA CYS A 108 -9.80 -7.14 4.45
C CYS A 108 -10.19 -7.28 2.98
N GLY A 109 -10.57 -8.50 2.60
CA GLY A 109 -11.50 -8.67 1.50
C GLY A 109 -12.77 -7.96 1.93
N VAL A 110 -12.97 -6.74 1.46
CA VAL A 110 -14.34 -6.25 1.34
C VAL A 110 -15.04 -7.31 0.51
N VAL A 111 -15.92 -8.06 1.15
CA VAL A 111 -16.99 -8.79 0.49
C VAL A 111 -17.86 -7.70 -0.14
N GLY A 112 -17.36 -7.13 -1.23
CA GLY A 112 -18.18 -6.48 -2.21
C GLY A 112 -18.93 -7.64 -2.84
N THR A 113 -20.11 -7.94 -2.30
CA THR A 113 -21.14 -8.62 -3.07
C THR A 113 -21.26 -7.84 -4.37
N ARG A 114 -20.58 -8.29 -5.43
CA ARG A 114 -21.03 -8.02 -6.79
C ARG A 114 -22.32 -8.80 -6.88
N PRO A 115 -23.52 -8.18 -6.89
CA PRO A 115 -24.67 -8.89 -7.40
C PRO A 115 -24.36 -9.16 -8.86
N GLY A 116 -23.84 -10.37 -9.13
CA GLY A 116 -23.96 -11.03 -10.41
C GLY A 116 -25.43 -11.33 -10.63
N SER A 117 -26.23 -10.27 -10.81
CA SER A 117 -27.62 -10.36 -11.23
C SER A 117 -27.57 -10.69 -12.71
N SER A 118 -27.41 -11.98 -13.02
CA SER A 118 -28.06 -12.57 -14.19
C SER A 118 -29.57 -12.44 -13.98
N ALA A 119 -30.07 -11.21 -14.10
CA ALA A 119 -31.50 -10.96 -14.09
C ALA A 119 -32.04 -11.69 -15.33
N PRO A 120 -32.89 -12.71 -15.16
CA PRO A 120 -33.45 -13.41 -16.29
C PRO A 120 -34.18 -12.39 -17.17
N LEU A 121 -33.99 -12.50 -18.48
CA LEU A 121 -34.37 -11.51 -19.49
C LEU A 121 -35.85 -11.05 -19.39
N TRP A 122 -36.71 -11.88 -18.79
CA TRP A 122 -38.11 -11.53 -18.50
C TRP A 122 -38.28 -10.36 -17.52
N LEU A 123 -37.36 -10.12 -16.57
CA LEU A 123 -37.42 -8.98 -15.65
C LEU A 123 -37.16 -7.65 -16.36
N VAL A 124 -36.28 -7.64 -17.38
CA VAL A 124 -36.02 -6.45 -18.21
C VAL A 124 -37.25 -6.12 -19.06
N ILE A 125 -37.90 -7.14 -19.64
CA ILE A 125 -39.13 -6.96 -20.44
C ILE A 125 -40.28 -6.46 -19.55
N ALA A 126 -40.46 -7.02 -18.35
CA ALA A 126 -41.48 -6.57 -17.41
C ALA A 126 -41.27 -5.11 -16.95
N GLY A 127 -40.02 -4.72 -16.69
CA GLY A 127 -39.66 -3.34 -16.34
C GLY A 127 -39.95 -2.34 -17.46
N LEU A 128 -39.61 -2.68 -18.71
CA LEU A 128 -39.90 -1.86 -19.89
C LEU A 128 -41.41 -1.72 -20.14
N ALA A 129 -42.16 -2.81 -20.02
CA ALA A 129 -43.62 -2.80 -20.17
C ALA A 129 -44.31 -1.94 -19.09
N TYR A 130 -43.84 -2.04 -17.83
CA TYR A 130 -44.36 -1.23 -16.73
C TYR A 130 -44.06 0.27 -16.92
N ALA A 131 -42.82 0.61 -17.32
CA ALA A 131 -42.43 1.99 -17.58
C ALA A 131 -43.20 2.61 -18.77
N ALA A 132 -43.40 1.85 -19.85
CA ALA A 132 -44.18 2.29 -21.01
C ALA A 132 -45.69 2.44 -20.69
N GLY A 133 -46.24 1.56 -19.84
CA GLY A 133 -47.63 1.65 -19.36
C GLY A 133 -47.88 2.86 -18.46
N ARG A 134 -46.89 3.26 -17.65
CA ARG A 134 -47.00 4.44 -16.78
C ARG A 134 -47.07 5.75 -17.56
N ARG A 135 -46.29 5.88 -18.65
CA ARG A 135 -46.31 7.09 -19.50
C ARG A 135 -47.68 7.34 -20.14
N ARG A 136 -48.37 6.29 -20.58
CA ARG A 136 -49.72 6.41 -21.18
C ARG A 136 -50.81 6.85 -20.19
N ARG A 137 -50.60 6.71 -18.88
CA ARG A 137 -51.57 7.17 -17.88
C ARG A 137 -51.41 8.65 -17.53
N SER A 138 -50.24 9.25 -17.77
CA SER A 138 -49.99 10.67 -17.47
C SER A 138 -50.59 11.64 -18.50
N ASP A 139 -50.92 11.19 -19.72
CA ASP A 139 -51.56 12.02 -20.75
C ASP A 139 -53.07 12.24 -20.55
N LYS A 140 -53.68 11.73 -19.48
CA LYS A 140 -55.13 11.90 -19.21
C LYS A 140 -55.49 12.89 -18.10
N ILE A 141 -54.54 13.71 -17.64
CA ILE A 141 -54.83 14.73 -16.63
C ILE A 141 -54.40 16.11 -17.15
N LEU A 142 -55.19 16.65 -18.08
CA LEU A 142 -55.36 18.10 -18.17
C LEU A 142 -56.87 18.38 -18.27
N PRO A 143 -57.49 19.02 -17.26
CA PRO A 143 -58.88 19.47 -17.34
C PRO A 143 -58.99 20.65 -18.32
N PRO A 144 -60.11 20.79 -19.06
CA PRO A 144 -60.44 22.05 -19.70
C PRO A 144 -61.00 23.00 -18.63
N ASP A 145 -60.28 24.09 -18.34
CA ASP A 145 -60.86 25.18 -17.55
C ASP A 145 -61.64 26.14 -18.47
N ARG A 146 -62.88 26.40 -18.06
CA ARG A 146 -63.83 27.34 -18.65
C ARG A 146 -63.68 28.68 -17.93
N GLY A 147 -63.63 29.78 -18.68
CA GLY A 147 -63.78 31.13 -18.16
C GLY A 147 -63.41 32.18 -19.19
#